data_AF-A0A4Q5RGB1-F1
#
_entry.id   AF-A0A4Q5RGB1-F1
#
_cell.length_a   1.000
_cell.length_b   1.000
_cell.length_c   1.000
_cell.angle_alpha   90.00
_cell.angle_beta   90.00
_cell.angle_gamma   90.00
#
_symmetry.space_group_name_H-M   'P 1'
#
loop_
_entity.id
_entity.type
_entity.pdbx_description
1 polymer ?
#
loop_
_entity_poly.entity_id
_entity_poly.type
_entity_poly.pdbx_seq_one_letter_code
_entity_poly.pdbx_strand_id
1 'polypeptide(L)'
;RTIRGTVTSKENIKETLVGVTIIRRGTSPQTSVTDINGNFSITAKTGDVLSFTYIGFAPTQVTVGSANQLSVSMATATSNLNEVVVVGYGTSTRQEITGAISSIKASQIAQTLSPTLDQALQGKVAGVVVNSNSGQPGGGVSVQIRGVSTLGNAQPLYVVDGVFFDGGDTNSQVYTGGAPTTNPLATINPSDIESMDVLKDASATAIYGSRGSNGVVIITTKKGKVGAPKINFDTYFGVQQLPKQIPVLDLQQYAVFRNERDRIFFNTPRVEFQDPSVLGKGTNWQDVIFKNAPMQNYNLSISGGDARTTYLLSGGYFNQEGIAVKSGFKRLNTRLSLENKATNWLKIGTNLQVTRTNEQINNQDGNLIQLAIRQSPDIAAVNPDGSFGGPSSSEFVLSNPYGLTLLSTNERQRSQIYGNLFADITFLKDFVLRNEYAGNYEFGNIVQFTPTY
;
A
#
# COMPACT_ATOMS: atom_id res chain seq x y z
N ARG A 1 -32.85 -17.23 -44.38
CA ARG A 1 -32.11 -18.05 -45.36
C ARG A 1 -30.84 -18.55 -44.71
N THR A 2 -30.29 -19.67 -45.14
CA THR A 2 -29.06 -20.21 -44.55
C THR A 2 -27.85 -19.64 -45.29
N ILE A 3 -27.03 -18.88 -44.57
CA ILE A 3 -25.75 -18.36 -45.05
C ILE A 3 -24.67 -19.39 -44.69
N ARG A 4 -23.83 -19.74 -45.65
CA ARG A 4 -22.66 -20.61 -45.45
C ARG A 4 -21.39 -19.82 -45.73
N GLY A 5 -20.30 -20.16 -45.05
CA GLY A 5 -19.08 -19.40 -45.22
C GLY A 5 -17.88 -20.00 -44.54
N THR A 6 -16.73 -19.39 -44.79
CA THR A 6 -15.44 -19.78 -44.21
C THR A 6 -14.81 -18.60 -43.48
N VAL A 7 -14.20 -18.86 -42.33
CA VAL A 7 -13.46 -17.85 -41.55
C VAL A 7 -11.97 -18.17 -41.58
N THR A 8 -11.15 -17.20 -41.99
CA THR A 8 -9.68 -17.36 -42.11
C THR A 8 -8.92 -16.26 -41.39
N SER A 9 -7.68 -16.54 -40.99
CA SER A 9 -6.73 -15.52 -40.51
C SER A 9 -6.28 -14.60 -41.65
N LYS A 10 -6.08 -13.31 -41.35
CA LYS A 10 -5.58 -12.30 -42.31
C LYS A 10 -4.06 -12.31 -42.48
N GLU A 11 -3.30 -12.72 -41.45
CA GLU A 11 -1.83 -12.55 -41.42
C GLU A 11 -1.04 -13.86 -41.65
N ASN A 12 -1.55 -15.01 -41.21
CA ASN A 12 -0.92 -16.31 -41.45
C ASN A 12 -1.66 -17.05 -42.56
N ILE A 13 -1.01 -17.22 -43.72
CA ILE A 13 -1.31 -18.16 -44.84
C ILE A 13 -2.76 -18.67 -44.85
N LYS A 14 -3.76 -17.77 -44.97
CA LYS A 14 -5.22 -18.07 -44.99
C LYS A 14 -5.65 -19.24 -44.07
N GLU A 15 -5.07 -19.34 -42.89
CA GLU A 15 -5.33 -20.46 -41.99
C GLU A 15 -6.80 -20.42 -41.54
N THR A 16 -7.49 -21.55 -41.65
CA THR A 16 -8.91 -21.67 -41.28
C THR A 16 -9.07 -21.61 -39.77
N LEU A 17 -9.96 -20.74 -39.30
CA LEU A 17 -10.17 -20.53 -37.86
C LEU A 17 -11.28 -21.45 -37.35
N VAL A 18 -10.92 -22.41 -36.51
CA VAL A 18 -11.83 -23.36 -35.84
C VAL A 18 -12.38 -22.73 -34.56
N GLY A 19 -13.66 -22.90 -34.24
CA GLY A 19 -14.23 -22.42 -32.98
C GLY A 19 -14.58 -20.92 -32.93
N VAL A 20 -14.62 -20.22 -34.06
CA VAL A 20 -15.06 -18.81 -34.13
C VAL A 20 -16.54 -18.73 -33.77
N THR A 21 -16.88 -17.91 -32.78
CA THR A 21 -18.28 -17.68 -32.38
C THR A 21 -18.91 -16.62 -33.28
N ILE A 22 -20.04 -16.95 -33.87
CA ILE A 22 -20.76 -16.12 -34.84
C ILE A 22 -22.14 -15.81 -34.25
N ILE A 23 -22.44 -14.54 -34.08
CA ILE A 23 -23.71 -14.08 -33.50
C ILE A 23 -24.42 -13.20 -34.50
N ARG A 24 -25.64 -13.57 -34.88
CA ARG A 24 -26.55 -12.67 -35.59
C ARG A 24 -27.19 -11.69 -34.60
N ARG A 25 -26.90 -10.39 -34.74
CA ARG A 25 -27.51 -9.36 -33.89
C ARG A 25 -28.95 -9.08 -34.34
N GLY A 26 -29.91 -9.08 -33.42
CA GLY A 26 -31.34 -8.83 -33.67
C GLY A 26 -32.25 -9.28 -32.53
N THR A 27 -33.57 -9.19 -32.72
CA THR A 27 -34.63 -9.55 -31.74
C THR A 27 -34.71 -11.04 -31.39
N SER A 28 -34.05 -11.91 -32.17
CA SER A 28 -33.87 -13.32 -31.84
C SER A 28 -32.43 -13.72 -32.19
N PRO A 29 -31.47 -13.61 -31.25
CA PRO A 29 -30.09 -13.92 -31.51
C PRO A 29 -29.94 -15.41 -31.82
N GLN A 30 -29.24 -15.71 -32.90
CA GLN A 30 -28.80 -17.06 -33.21
C GLN A 30 -27.28 -17.09 -33.20
N THR A 31 -26.75 -18.19 -32.66
CA THR A 31 -25.33 -18.44 -32.52
C THR A 31 -24.94 -19.64 -33.37
N SER A 32 -23.77 -19.55 -34.00
CA SER A 32 -23.13 -20.65 -34.71
C SER A 32 -21.65 -20.62 -34.39
N VAL A 33 -20.98 -21.76 -34.52
CA VAL A 33 -19.53 -21.89 -34.35
C VAL A 33 -18.94 -22.45 -35.64
N THR A 34 -17.69 -22.09 -35.97
CA THR A 34 -16.99 -22.71 -37.11
C THR A 34 -16.53 -24.13 -36.80
N ASP A 35 -16.58 -25.01 -37.81
CA ASP A 35 -16.10 -26.38 -37.75
C ASP A 35 -14.56 -26.49 -37.86
N ILE A 36 -14.04 -27.73 -37.88
CA ILE A 36 -12.59 -28.02 -37.97
C ILE A 36 -11.93 -27.50 -39.26
N ASN A 37 -12.72 -27.22 -40.30
CA ASN A 37 -12.28 -26.66 -41.57
C ASN A 37 -12.58 -25.15 -41.67
N GLY A 38 -12.99 -24.51 -40.58
CA GLY A 38 -13.35 -23.10 -40.52
C GLY A 38 -14.67 -22.74 -41.20
N ASN A 39 -15.50 -23.72 -41.57
CA ASN A 39 -16.80 -23.47 -42.19
C ASN A 39 -17.86 -23.16 -41.13
N PHE A 40 -18.85 -22.35 -41.48
CA PHE A 40 -20.03 -22.10 -40.66
C PHE A 40 -21.31 -22.11 -41.46
N SER A 41 -22.44 -22.30 -40.76
CA SER A 41 -23.77 -22.17 -41.32
C SER A 41 -24.71 -21.49 -40.34
N ILE A 42 -25.26 -20.34 -40.72
CA ILE A 42 -26.16 -19.56 -39.85
C ILE A 42 -27.38 -19.04 -40.61
N THR A 43 -28.55 -19.07 -39.96
CA THR A 43 -29.77 -18.52 -40.55
C THR A 43 -29.80 -17.01 -40.37
N ALA A 44 -29.74 -16.26 -41.47
CA ALA A 44 -29.82 -14.80 -41.48
C ALA A 44 -30.68 -14.29 -42.66
N LYS A 45 -31.03 -13.01 -42.65
CA LYS A 45 -31.70 -12.28 -43.73
C LYS A 45 -30.73 -11.25 -44.32
N THR A 46 -30.94 -10.84 -45.56
CA THR A 46 -30.16 -9.73 -46.15
C THR A 46 -30.36 -8.48 -45.31
N GLY A 47 -29.25 -7.82 -44.96
CA GLY A 47 -29.24 -6.66 -44.05
C GLY A 47 -28.94 -7.00 -42.59
N ASP A 48 -28.98 -8.28 -42.18
CA ASP A 48 -28.57 -8.67 -40.82
C ASP A 48 -27.05 -8.51 -40.65
N VAL A 49 -26.62 -8.12 -39.45
CA VAL A 49 -25.20 -7.99 -39.09
C VAL A 49 -24.75 -9.23 -38.31
N LEU A 50 -23.74 -9.91 -38.84
CA LEU A 50 -23.08 -11.04 -38.20
C LEU A 50 -21.82 -10.54 -37.48
N SER A 51 -21.71 -10.84 -36.19
CA SER A 51 -20.56 -10.53 -35.35
C SER A 51 -19.71 -11.78 -35.15
N PHE A 52 -18.45 -11.72 -35.54
CA PHE A 52 -17.47 -12.79 -35.41
C PHE A 52 -16.51 -12.46 -34.27
N THR A 53 -16.42 -13.36 -33.30
CA THR A 53 -15.55 -13.22 -32.13
C THR A 53 -14.73 -14.48 -31.93
N TYR A 54 -13.43 -14.32 -31.77
CA TYR A 54 -12.49 -15.42 -31.54
C TYR A 54 -11.35 -14.94 -30.65
N ILE A 55 -10.88 -15.79 -29.75
CA ILE A 55 -9.85 -15.43 -28.77
C ILE A 55 -8.55 -15.12 -29.52
N GLY A 56 -7.94 -13.97 -29.22
CA GLY A 56 -6.72 -13.50 -29.90
C GLY A 56 -6.95 -12.76 -31.22
N PHE A 57 -8.20 -12.54 -31.64
CA PHE A 57 -8.54 -11.84 -32.88
C PHE A 57 -9.47 -10.64 -32.64
N ALA A 58 -9.37 -9.63 -33.49
CA ALA A 58 -10.21 -8.45 -33.42
C ALA A 58 -11.67 -8.80 -33.81
N PRO A 59 -12.69 -8.38 -33.03
CA PRO A 59 -14.08 -8.62 -33.38
C PRO A 59 -14.40 -8.03 -34.75
N THR A 60 -14.91 -8.85 -35.66
CA THR A 60 -15.21 -8.43 -37.04
C THR A 60 -16.72 -8.49 -37.25
N GLN A 61 -17.29 -7.46 -37.87
CA GLN A 61 -18.72 -7.41 -38.22
C GLN A 61 -18.89 -7.39 -39.73
N VAL A 62 -19.80 -8.22 -40.24
CA VAL A 62 -20.09 -8.30 -41.66
C VAL A 62 -21.61 -8.31 -41.88
N THR A 63 -22.08 -7.43 -42.76
CA THR A 63 -23.49 -7.36 -43.15
C THR A 63 -23.78 -8.41 -44.21
N VAL A 64 -24.88 -9.15 -44.04
CA VAL A 64 -25.30 -10.19 -44.99
C VAL A 64 -25.82 -9.55 -46.28
N GLY A 65 -25.13 -9.82 -47.39
CA GLY A 65 -25.49 -9.35 -48.73
C GLY A 65 -26.56 -10.19 -49.44
N SER A 66 -26.53 -10.15 -50.77
CA SER A 66 -27.43 -10.93 -51.65
C SER A 66 -26.95 -12.37 -51.87
N ALA A 67 -25.65 -12.64 -51.76
CA ALA A 67 -25.06 -13.96 -51.91
C ALA A 67 -25.25 -14.84 -50.66
N ASN A 68 -25.45 -16.15 -50.87
CA ASN A 68 -25.58 -17.14 -49.79
C ASN A 68 -24.23 -17.66 -49.26
N GLN A 69 -23.11 -17.23 -49.86
CA GLN A 69 -21.75 -17.61 -49.48
C GLN A 69 -20.98 -16.39 -48.96
N LEU A 70 -20.31 -16.53 -47.81
CA LEU A 70 -19.57 -15.44 -47.17
C LEU A 70 -18.16 -15.90 -46.78
N SER A 71 -17.13 -15.18 -47.23
CA SER A 71 -15.75 -15.38 -46.78
C SER A 71 -15.36 -14.25 -45.83
N VAL A 72 -14.92 -14.59 -44.62
CA VAL A 72 -14.58 -13.60 -43.58
C VAL A 72 -13.14 -13.79 -43.15
N SER A 73 -12.33 -12.74 -43.29
CA SER A 73 -10.95 -12.72 -42.77
C SER A 73 -10.89 -11.95 -41.45
N MET A 74 -10.40 -12.58 -40.38
CA MET A 74 -10.20 -11.92 -39.08
C MET A 74 -8.73 -11.52 -38.92
N ALA A 75 -8.49 -10.29 -38.47
CA ALA A 75 -7.16 -9.82 -38.09
C ALA A 75 -6.85 -10.22 -36.63
N THR A 76 -5.58 -10.52 -36.36
CA THR A 76 -5.08 -10.74 -35.00
C THR A 76 -5.33 -9.48 -34.17
N ALA A 77 -5.74 -9.67 -32.90
CA ALA A 77 -5.89 -8.55 -31.99
C ALA A 77 -4.51 -8.17 -31.47
N THR A 78 -3.84 -7.21 -32.13
CA THR A 78 -2.72 -6.50 -31.52
C THR A 78 -3.27 -5.64 -30.38
N SER A 79 -3.27 -6.18 -29.16
CA SER A 79 -3.51 -5.39 -27.97
C SER A 79 -2.28 -4.53 -27.72
N ASN A 80 -2.21 -3.38 -28.38
CA ASN A 80 -1.40 -2.28 -27.87
C ASN A 80 -2.09 -1.81 -26.59
N LEU A 81 -1.71 -2.40 -25.46
CA LEU A 81 -2.02 -1.89 -24.14
C LEU A 81 -1.26 -0.58 -24.00
N ASN A 82 -1.86 0.50 -24.51
CA ASN A 82 -1.43 1.86 -24.20
C ASN A 82 -1.72 2.08 -22.73
N GLU A 83 -0.77 1.69 -21.90
CA GLU A 83 -0.82 1.97 -20.49
C GLU A 83 -0.77 3.49 -20.33
N VAL A 84 -1.85 4.02 -19.78
CA VAL A 84 -2.00 5.44 -19.50
C VAL A 84 -1.41 5.68 -18.13
N VAL A 85 -0.44 6.61 -18.06
CA VAL A 85 0.20 7.02 -16.83
C VAL A 85 -0.25 8.44 -16.52
N VAL A 86 -0.50 8.73 -15.24
CA VAL A 86 -0.80 10.09 -14.80
C VAL A 86 0.52 10.84 -14.61
N VAL A 87 0.67 11.98 -15.28
CA VAL A 87 1.84 12.85 -15.12
C VAL A 87 1.35 14.27 -14.86
N GLY A 88 1.66 14.81 -13.69
CA GLY A 88 1.13 16.13 -13.33
C GLY A 88 -0.39 16.08 -13.17
N TYR A 89 -1.05 16.92 -13.96
CA TYR A 89 -2.51 17.07 -14.02
C TYR A 89 -3.13 16.41 -15.26
N GLY A 90 -2.32 15.73 -16.08
CA GLY A 90 -2.74 15.09 -17.32
C GLY A 90 -2.49 13.59 -17.33
N THR A 91 -3.07 12.93 -18.31
CA THR A 91 -2.80 11.52 -18.62
C THR A 91 -2.04 11.44 -19.93
N SER A 92 -0.86 10.80 -19.92
CA SER A 92 -0.08 10.56 -21.13
C SER A 92 0.05 9.06 -21.35
N THR A 93 0.14 8.64 -22.61
CA THR A 93 0.45 7.25 -22.90
C THR A 93 1.93 6.99 -22.61
N ARG A 94 2.26 5.78 -22.13
CA ARG A 94 3.65 5.40 -21.80
C ARG A 94 4.64 5.64 -22.96
N GLN A 95 4.17 5.60 -24.21
CA GLN A 95 4.99 5.82 -25.41
C GLN A 95 5.41 7.28 -25.61
N GLU A 96 4.63 8.23 -25.10
CA GLU A 96 4.85 9.68 -25.30
C GLU A 96 5.78 10.27 -24.23
N ILE A 97 6.10 9.50 -23.18
CA ILE A 97 6.89 9.98 -22.06
C ILE A 97 8.37 9.62 -22.29
N THR A 98 9.19 10.65 -22.43
CA THR A 98 10.66 10.52 -22.61
C THR A 98 11.43 10.39 -21.29
N GLY A 99 10.78 10.63 -20.15
CA GLY A 99 11.38 10.55 -18.81
C GLY A 99 11.32 9.15 -18.18
N ALA A 100 12.23 8.86 -17.26
CA ALA A 100 12.27 7.60 -16.51
C ALA A 100 11.17 7.56 -15.45
N ILE A 101 10.04 6.95 -15.82
CA ILE A 101 8.92 6.66 -14.92
C ILE A 101 8.89 5.16 -14.62
N SER A 102 8.67 4.83 -13.35
CA SER A 102 8.44 3.45 -12.93
C SER A 102 7.08 3.34 -12.26
N SER A 103 6.28 2.38 -12.70
CA SER A 103 4.90 2.21 -12.27
C SER A 103 4.75 0.89 -11.52
N ILE A 104 3.98 0.92 -10.43
CA ILE A 104 3.56 -0.25 -9.66
C ILE A 104 2.05 -0.35 -9.75
N LYS A 105 1.54 -1.52 -10.15
CA LYS A 105 0.10 -1.78 -10.26
C LYS A 105 -0.49 -2.25 -8.93
N ALA A 106 -1.79 -2.05 -8.78
CA ALA A 106 -2.57 -2.57 -7.65
C ALA A 106 -2.31 -4.06 -7.33
N SER A 107 -2.12 -4.91 -8.35
CA SER A 107 -1.85 -6.34 -8.13
C SER A 107 -0.50 -6.61 -7.45
N GLN A 108 0.51 -5.78 -7.69
CA GLN A 108 1.82 -5.88 -7.04
C GLN A 108 1.78 -5.32 -5.62
N ILE A 109 0.96 -4.30 -5.37
CA ILE A 109 0.72 -3.71 -4.04
C ILE A 109 -0.01 -4.72 -3.14
N ALA A 110 -1.02 -5.41 -3.69
CA ALA A 110 -1.81 -6.39 -2.96
C ALA A 110 -1.00 -7.62 -2.52
N GLN A 111 0.11 -7.94 -3.19
CA GLN A 111 0.94 -9.11 -2.86
C GLN A 111 1.78 -8.95 -1.59
N THR A 112 2.11 -7.72 -1.18
CA THR A 112 3.06 -7.51 -0.08
C THR A 112 2.40 -7.34 1.29
N LEU A 113 1.06 -7.33 1.36
CA LEU A 113 0.25 -7.12 2.58
C LEU A 113 0.80 -6.00 3.49
N SER A 114 1.37 -4.96 2.87
CA SER A 114 2.10 -3.92 3.58
C SER A 114 1.12 -3.04 4.39
N PRO A 115 1.37 -2.81 5.69
CA PRO A 115 0.58 -1.90 6.51
C PRO A 115 0.48 -0.47 5.93
N THR A 116 1.57 -0.01 5.34
CA THR A 116 1.72 1.34 4.77
C THR A 116 2.22 1.27 3.32
N LEU A 117 1.90 2.31 2.54
CA LEU A 117 2.07 2.32 1.09
C LEU A 117 3.54 2.46 0.65
N ASP A 118 4.33 3.21 1.41
CA ASP A 118 5.78 3.36 1.26
C ASP A 118 6.53 2.03 1.35
N GLN A 119 6.11 1.12 2.23
CA GLN A 119 6.68 -0.23 2.32
C GLN A 119 6.41 -1.07 1.05
N ALA A 120 5.28 -0.83 0.37
CA ALA A 120 4.97 -1.53 -0.88
C ALA A 120 5.89 -1.13 -2.05
N LEU A 121 6.62 0.01 -1.95
CA LEU A 121 7.62 0.41 -2.93
C LEU A 121 8.91 -0.43 -2.83
N GLN A 122 9.17 -1.07 -1.68
CA GLN A 122 10.45 -1.71 -1.38
C GLN A 122 10.78 -2.82 -2.38
N GLY A 123 11.90 -2.67 -3.08
CA GLY A 123 12.38 -3.65 -4.06
C GLY A 123 11.53 -3.77 -5.33
N LYS A 124 10.52 -2.91 -5.53
CA LYS A 124 9.66 -2.92 -6.72
C LYS A 124 10.09 -1.92 -7.79
N VAL A 125 10.86 -0.89 -7.42
CA VAL A 125 11.30 0.17 -8.32
C VAL A 125 12.81 0.32 -8.33
N ALA A 126 13.42 0.27 -9.52
CA ALA A 126 14.84 0.48 -9.68
C ALA A 126 15.25 1.93 -9.37
N GLY A 127 16.30 2.08 -8.56
CA GLY A 127 16.82 3.39 -8.13
C GLY A 127 16.01 4.05 -7.01
N VAL A 128 15.09 3.32 -6.36
CA VAL A 128 14.38 3.78 -5.16
C VAL A 128 14.87 2.97 -3.98
N VAL A 129 15.41 3.66 -2.98
CA VAL A 129 15.84 3.06 -1.72
C VAL A 129 14.77 3.34 -0.67
N VAL A 130 14.24 2.28 -0.08
CA VAL A 130 13.24 2.34 0.99
C VAL A 130 13.89 1.75 2.23
N ASN A 131 14.19 2.58 3.22
CA ASN A 131 14.80 2.19 4.48
C ASN A 131 13.76 2.25 5.59
N SER A 132 13.43 1.09 6.18
CA SER A 132 12.62 1.03 7.40
C SER A 132 13.53 1.35 8.59
N ASN A 133 13.37 2.52 9.18
CA ASN A 133 14.20 2.95 10.31
C ASN A 133 13.79 2.26 11.63
N SER A 134 12.57 1.70 11.69
CA SER A 134 12.06 0.96 12.84
C SER A 134 11.10 -0.16 12.40
N GLY A 135 10.78 -1.04 13.35
CA GLY A 135 9.69 -2.03 13.22
C GLY A 135 8.38 -1.57 13.88
N GLN A 136 8.23 -0.27 14.15
CA GLN A 136 7.04 0.27 14.80
C GLN A 136 5.82 0.16 13.86
N PRO A 137 4.68 -0.38 14.32
CA PRO A 137 3.43 -0.34 13.57
C PRO A 137 3.06 1.09 13.13
N GLY A 138 2.74 1.27 11.85
CA GLY A 138 2.41 2.60 11.29
C GLY A 138 3.58 3.60 11.21
N GLY A 139 4.80 3.18 11.55
CA GLY A 139 6.00 4.02 11.52
C GLY A 139 6.35 4.50 10.10
N GLY A 140 7.04 5.63 10.01
CA GLY A 140 7.56 6.15 8.74
C GLY A 140 8.74 5.35 8.22
N VAL A 141 8.80 5.14 6.91
CA VAL A 141 10.03 4.70 6.23
C VAL A 141 10.71 5.88 5.54
N SER A 142 12.02 5.78 5.40
CA SER A 142 12.81 6.72 4.61
C SER A 142 12.83 6.30 3.15
N VAL A 143 12.21 7.10 2.27
CA VAL A 143 12.22 6.85 0.82
C VAL A 143 13.17 7.84 0.15
N GLN A 144 14.08 7.33 -0.66
CA GLN A 144 15.04 8.13 -1.43
C GLN A 144 15.03 7.68 -2.88
N ILE A 145 14.87 8.63 -3.80
CA ILE A 145 14.87 8.39 -5.24
C ILE A 145 16.22 8.82 -5.79
N ARG A 146 16.96 7.86 -6.38
CA ARG A 146 18.32 8.02 -6.91
C ARG A 146 19.38 8.43 -5.88
N GLY A 147 19.19 7.99 -4.63
CA GLY A 147 20.12 8.24 -3.54
C GLY A 147 19.87 9.58 -2.84
N VAL A 148 20.87 10.05 -2.09
CA VAL A 148 20.77 11.28 -1.29
C VAL A 148 21.14 12.47 -2.17
N SER A 149 20.14 13.29 -2.51
CA SER A 149 20.26 14.50 -3.34
C SER A 149 20.62 15.76 -2.55
N THR A 150 20.41 15.76 -1.23
CA THR A 150 20.58 16.92 -0.35
C THR A 150 21.10 16.52 1.03
N LEU A 151 21.74 17.47 1.72
CA LEU A 151 22.21 17.30 3.10
C LEU A 151 21.08 17.47 4.14
N GLY A 152 19.90 17.95 3.70
CA GLY A 152 18.70 18.09 4.53
C GLY A 152 17.71 16.93 4.34
N ASN A 153 16.43 17.26 4.19
CA ASN A 153 15.39 16.26 3.93
C ASN A 153 15.42 15.78 2.46
N ALA A 154 15.70 14.50 2.26
CA ALA A 154 15.78 13.85 0.95
C ALA A 154 14.49 13.06 0.57
N GLN A 155 13.40 13.20 1.32
CA GLN A 155 12.13 12.54 0.99
C GLN A 155 11.51 13.11 -0.30
N PRO A 156 10.85 12.27 -1.11
CA PRO A 156 10.14 12.73 -2.30
C PRO A 156 8.83 13.45 -1.93
N LEU A 157 8.29 14.17 -2.91
CA LEU A 157 6.92 14.66 -2.85
C LEU A 157 5.95 13.52 -3.16
N TYR A 158 4.95 13.32 -2.31
CA TYR A 158 3.85 12.40 -2.59
C TYR A 158 2.64 13.18 -3.12
N VAL A 159 1.99 12.65 -4.15
CA VAL A 159 0.80 13.27 -4.75
C VAL A 159 -0.30 12.24 -4.83
N VAL A 160 -1.36 12.41 -4.06
CA VAL A 160 -2.50 11.48 -4.02
C VAL A 160 -3.68 12.12 -4.72
N ASP A 161 -4.04 11.62 -5.91
CA ASP A 161 -5.12 12.18 -6.74
C ASP A 161 -5.04 13.71 -6.93
N GLY A 162 -3.83 14.28 -7.01
CA GLY A 162 -3.60 15.72 -7.16
C GLY A 162 -3.39 16.48 -5.84
N VAL A 163 -3.64 15.86 -4.69
CA VAL A 163 -3.37 16.45 -3.37
C VAL A 163 -1.92 16.22 -2.98
N PHE A 164 -1.21 17.28 -2.58
CA PHE A 164 0.17 17.20 -2.12
C PHE A 164 0.28 16.69 -0.69
N PHE A 165 1.17 15.72 -0.50
CA PHE A 165 1.61 15.19 0.78
C PHE A 165 3.13 15.38 0.83
N ASP A 166 3.58 16.33 1.63
CA ASP A 166 5.01 16.50 1.82
C ASP A 166 5.52 15.31 2.64
N GLY A 167 6.51 14.58 2.11
CA GLY A 167 7.22 13.52 2.84
C GLY A 167 8.11 14.04 3.97
N GLY A 168 8.00 15.35 4.26
CA GLY A 168 8.77 16.00 5.29
C GLY A 168 8.29 15.65 6.67
N ASP A 169 9.30 15.39 7.51
CA ASP A 169 9.21 15.28 8.95
C ASP A 169 8.33 16.41 9.49
N THR A 170 7.04 16.14 9.74
CA THR A 170 6.26 16.98 10.65
C THR A 170 6.73 16.65 12.06
N ASN A 171 7.98 17.00 12.29
CA ASN A 171 8.66 17.11 13.57
C ASN A 171 7.98 18.30 14.28
N SER A 172 6.70 18.12 14.62
CA SER A 172 6.07 18.95 15.63
C SER A 172 6.76 18.52 16.93
N GLN A 173 7.86 19.23 17.23
CA GLN A 173 8.54 19.15 18.51
C GLN A 173 7.54 19.47 19.61
N VAL A 174 6.81 18.45 20.06
CA VAL A 174 6.17 18.48 21.36
C VAL A 174 7.20 17.89 22.30
N TYR A 175 7.94 18.81 22.93
CA TYR A 175 8.80 18.69 24.10
C TYR A 175 9.09 17.27 24.64
N THR A 176 10.39 16.93 24.68
CA THR A 176 11.06 15.74 25.26
C THR A 176 11.31 14.56 24.29
N GLY A 177 12.48 14.57 23.66
CA GLY A 177 13.11 13.38 23.04
C GLY A 177 12.47 12.90 21.74
N GLY A 178 13.13 13.21 20.61
CA GLY A 178 12.93 12.53 19.31
C GLY A 178 11.49 12.23 18.92
N ALA A 179 10.72 13.24 18.48
CA ALA A 179 9.37 12.98 17.99
C ALA A 179 9.41 11.96 16.84
N PRO A 180 8.61 10.87 16.88
CA PRO A 180 8.64 9.86 15.84
C PRO A 180 8.21 10.47 14.53
N THR A 181 9.01 10.22 13.50
CA THR A 181 8.77 10.60 12.12
C THR A 181 7.37 10.15 11.73
N THR A 182 6.50 11.13 11.49
CA THR A 182 5.13 10.90 11.05
C THR A 182 5.19 10.29 9.65
N ASN A 183 4.50 9.17 9.45
CA ASN A 183 4.28 8.65 8.11
C ASN A 183 3.05 9.35 7.52
N PRO A 184 3.19 10.25 6.54
CA PRO A 184 2.04 10.88 5.90
C PRO A 184 1.22 9.88 5.09
N LEU A 185 1.82 8.77 4.65
CA LEU A 185 1.13 7.73 3.88
C LEU A 185 0.49 6.65 4.76
N ALA A 186 0.77 6.63 6.07
CA ALA A 186 0.10 5.72 6.98
C ALA A 186 -1.41 5.97 7.05
N THR A 187 -1.90 7.14 6.63
CA THR A 187 -3.35 7.44 6.56
C THR A 187 -4.02 6.91 5.29
N ILE A 188 -3.26 6.42 4.31
CA ILE A 188 -3.78 5.95 3.03
C ILE A 188 -3.95 4.43 3.07
N ASN A 189 -5.12 3.94 2.67
CA ASN A 189 -5.39 2.51 2.58
C ASN A 189 -4.84 1.92 1.27
N PRO A 190 -3.91 0.95 1.31
CA PRO A 190 -3.35 0.33 0.11
C PRO A 190 -4.40 -0.36 -0.77
N SER A 191 -5.51 -0.82 -0.21
CA SER A 191 -6.60 -1.50 -0.94
C SER A 191 -7.33 -0.58 -1.91
N ASP A 192 -7.23 0.74 -1.72
CA ASP A 192 -7.88 1.74 -2.55
C ASP A 192 -6.99 2.23 -3.70
N ILE A 193 -5.75 1.76 -3.80
CA ILE A 193 -4.77 2.21 -4.81
C ILE A 193 -4.95 1.46 -6.13
N GLU A 194 -4.99 2.19 -7.25
CA GLU A 194 -4.97 1.64 -8.62
C GLU A 194 -3.52 1.52 -9.11
N SER A 195 -2.73 2.58 -8.95
CA SER A 195 -1.32 2.62 -9.34
C SER A 195 -0.49 3.56 -8.47
N MET A 196 0.82 3.29 -8.43
CA MET A 196 1.84 4.23 -7.96
C MET A 196 2.87 4.46 -9.05
N ASP A 197 3.08 5.71 -9.42
CA ASP A 197 3.99 6.13 -10.48
C ASP A 197 5.11 6.98 -9.88
N VAL A 198 6.34 6.50 -10.00
CA VAL A 198 7.54 7.15 -9.47
C VAL A 198 8.25 7.90 -10.58
N LEU A 199 8.28 9.23 -10.47
CA LEU A 199 8.98 10.15 -11.36
C LEU A 199 10.40 10.37 -10.82
N LYS A 200 11.39 9.94 -11.60
CA LYS A 200 12.81 9.91 -11.16
C LYS A 200 13.68 10.99 -11.82
N ASP A 201 13.24 11.53 -12.94
CA ASP A 201 13.97 12.53 -13.73
C ASP A 201 13.46 13.94 -13.51
N ALA A 202 14.37 14.92 -13.59
CA ALA A 202 14.05 16.33 -13.51
C ALA A 202 13.04 16.79 -14.59
N SER A 203 13.07 16.18 -15.79
CA SER A 203 12.09 16.49 -16.84
C SER A 203 10.67 16.02 -16.50
N ALA A 204 10.54 14.89 -15.81
CA ALA A 204 9.26 14.36 -15.36
C ALA A 204 8.74 15.11 -14.13
N THR A 205 9.63 15.51 -13.22
CA THR A 205 9.25 16.21 -11.98
C THR A 205 9.11 17.72 -12.13
N ALA A 206 9.57 18.32 -13.25
CA ALA A 206 9.52 19.76 -13.50
C ALA A 206 8.12 20.38 -13.33
N ILE A 207 7.06 19.62 -13.63
CA ILE A 207 5.66 20.06 -13.46
C ILE A 207 5.33 20.36 -11.99
N TYR A 208 6.01 19.69 -11.05
CA TYR A 208 5.84 19.87 -9.61
C TYR A 208 6.83 20.88 -9.01
N GLY A 209 7.67 21.50 -9.84
CA GLY A 209 8.59 22.55 -9.44
C GLY A 209 9.66 22.09 -8.45
N SER A 210 10.10 23.02 -7.58
CA SER A 210 11.18 22.77 -6.62
C SER A 210 10.87 21.64 -5.61
N ARG A 211 9.59 21.40 -5.29
CA ARG A 211 9.16 20.30 -4.41
C ARG A 211 9.42 18.92 -5.02
N GLY A 212 9.49 18.82 -6.35
CA GLY A 212 9.81 17.59 -7.07
C GLY A 212 11.31 17.32 -7.26
N SER A 213 12.20 18.12 -6.65
CA SER A 213 13.67 17.99 -6.80
C SER A 213 14.22 16.65 -6.27
N ASN A 214 13.60 16.08 -5.24
CA ASN A 214 13.94 14.77 -4.67
C ASN A 214 13.18 13.61 -5.34
N GLY A 215 12.49 13.86 -6.45
CA GLY A 215 11.59 12.92 -7.08
C GLY A 215 10.13 13.08 -6.61
N VAL A 216 9.20 12.50 -7.37
CA VAL A 216 7.76 12.57 -7.08
C VAL A 216 7.15 11.18 -7.16
N VAL A 217 6.33 10.82 -6.18
CA VAL A 217 5.54 9.59 -6.18
C VAL A 217 4.07 9.96 -6.33
N ILE A 218 3.52 9.68 -7.51
CA ILE A 218 2.11 9.89 -7.83
C ILE A 218 1.35 8.64 -7.44
N ILE A 219 0.29 8.80 -6.67
CA ILE A 219 -0.57 7.75 -6.19
C ILE A 219 -1.96 8.01 -6.80
N THR A 220 -2.40 7.09 -7.66
CA THR A 220 -3.73 7.14 -8.27
C THR A 220 -4.63 6.14 -7.57
N THR A 221 -5.77 6.60 -7.09
CA THR A 221 -6.73 5.73 -6.42
C THR A 221 -7.78 5.17 -7.38
N LYS A 222 -8.39 4.03 -6.99
CA LYS A 222 -9.42 3.33 -7.77
C LYS A 222 -10.62 4.23 -8.03
N LYS A 223 -11.11 4.31 -9.27
CA LYS A 223 -12.31 5.09 -9.61
C LYS A 223 -13.50 4.19 -9.94
N GLY A 224 -14.71 4.75 -9.86
CA GLY A 224 -15.91 4.09 -10.37
C GLY A 224 -15.79 3.79 -11.87
N LYS A 225 -16.34 2.66 -12.31
CA LYS A 225 -16.38 2.26 -13.72
C LYS A 225 -17.84 2.10 -14.15
N VAL A 226 -18.13 2.44 -15.41
CA VAL A 226 -19.46 2.24 -15.99
C VAL A 226 -19.80 0.74 -15.95
N GLY A 227 -20.98 0.41 -15.43
CA GLY A 227 -21.44 -0.96 -15.31
C GLY A 227 -22.28 -1.18 -14.07
N ALA A 228 -22.77 -2.42 -13.94
CA ALA A 228 -23.51 -2.85 -12.77
C ALA A 228 -22.68 -2.65 -11.48
N PRO A 229 -23.33 -2.34 -10.35
CA PRO A 229 -22.66 -2.21 -9.06
C PRO A 229 -21.82 -3.46 -8.74
N LYS A 230 -20.56 -3.24 -8.38
CA LYS A 230 -19.62 -4.24 -7.89
C LYS A 230 -19.33 -3.97 -6.43
N ILE A 231 -19.49 -5.01 -5.62
CA ILE A 231 -19.17 -5.01 -4.20
C ILE A 231 -17.95 -5.89 -4.00
N ASN A 232 -16.93 -5.34 -3.35
CA ASN A 232 -15.68 -6.02 -3.06
C ASN A 232 -15.45 -5.97 -1.55
N PHE A 233 -15.24 -7.13 -0.94
CA PHE A 233 -14.87 -7.25 0.46
C PHE A 233 -13.54 -8.00 0.56
N ASP A 234 -12.51 -7.29 1.02
CA ASP A 234 -11.16 -7.81 1.20
C ASP A 234 -10.84 -7.90 2.69
N THR A 235 -10.34 -9.05 3.14
CA THR A 235 -9.95 -9.25 4.54
C THR A 235 -8.73 -10.14 4.65
N TYR A 236 -7.93 -9.91 5.69
CA TYR A 236 -6.89 -10.83 6.10
C TYR A 236 -6.68 -10.78 7.61
N PHE A 237 -6.12 -11.87 8.12
CA PHE A 237 -5.68 -12.02 9.49
C PHE A 237 -4.26 -12.59 9.49
N GLY A 238 -3.40 -12.08 10.35
CA GLY A 238 -2.03 -12.56 10.51
C GLY A 238 -1.56 -12.45 11.95
N VAL A 239 -0.49 -13.18 12.28
CA VAL A 239 0.21 -13.08 13.56
C VAL A 239 1.66 -12.73 13.27
N GLN A 240 2.14 -11.67 13.92
CA GLN A 240 3.49 -11.18 13.81
C GLN A 240 4.32 -11.74 14.97
N GLN A 241 5.56 -12.11 14.70
CA GLN A 241 6.50 -12.61 15.70
C GLN A 241 7.89 -12.02 15.44
N LEU A 242 8.71 -11.97 16.49
CA LEU A 242 10.10 -11.54 16.37
C LEU A 242 10.87 -12.58 15.50
N PRO A 243 11.53 -12.17 14.40
CA PRO A 243 12.16 -13.13 13.50
C PRO A 243 13.39 -13.82 14.12
N LYS A 244 14.14 -13.11 14.96
CA LYS A 244 15.32 -13.63 15.63
C LYS A 244 15.57 -12.86 16.93
N GLN A 245 15.84 -13.58 18.00
CA GLN A 245 16.37 -13.03 19.25
C GLN A 245 17.89 -12.91 19.17
N ILE A 246 18.44 -11.90 19.83
CA ILE A 246 19.88 -11.77 20.01
C ILE A 246 20.30 -12.75 21.12
N PRO A 247 21.27 -13.65 20.88
CA PRO A 247 21.77 -14.54 21.92
C PRO A 247 22.38 -13.72 23.06
N VAL A 248 21.83 -13.88 24.26
CA VAL A 248 22.30 -13.27 25.50
C VAL A 248 22.60 -14.38 26.52
N LEU A 249 23.38 -14.06 27.54
CA LEU A 249 23.67 -15.01 28.61
C LEU A 249 22.40 -15.30 29.41
N ASP A 250 22.12 -16.58 29.65
CA ASP A 250 21.17 -16.97 30.69
C ASP A 250 21.78 -16.79 32.09
N LEU A 251 20.98 -17.00 33.14
CA LEU A 251 21.43 -16.77 34.51
C LEU A 251 22.61 -17.67 34.93
N GLN A 252 22.66 -18.92 34.47
CA GLN A 252 23.77 -19.83 34.78
C GLN A 252 25.07 -19.32 34.14
N GLN A 253 25.02 -18.98 32.85
CA GLN A 253 26.16 -18.43 32.11
C GLN A 253 26.60 -17.07 32.68
N TYR A 254 25.64 -16.23 33.06
CA TYR A 254 25.90 -14.95 33.70
C TYR A 254 26.60 -15.12 35.05
N ALA A 255 26.17 -16.08 35.88
CA ALA A 255 26.82 -16.39 37.15
C ALA A 255 28.26 -16.87 36.97
N VAL A 256 28.52 -17.77 36.01
CA VAL A 256 29.89 -18.20 35.65
C VAL A 256 30.75 -17.00 35.25
N PHE A 257 30.23 -16.14 34.37
CA PHE A 257 30.94 -14.94 33.93
C PHE A 257 31.24 -13.98 35.10
N ARG A 258 30.27 -13.75 36.00
CA ARG A 258 30.44 -12.88 37.17
C ARG A 258 31.44 -13.43 38.17
N ASN A 259 31.40 -14.74 38.45
CA ASN A 259 32.36 -15.39 39.33
C ASN A 259 33.79 -15.31 38.80
N GLU A 260 33.98 -15.53 37.49
CA GLU A 260 35.30 -15.44 36.87
C GLU A 260 35.83 -14.00 36.89
N ARG A 261 34.96 -13.02 36.64
CA ARG A 261 35.29 -11.60 36.82
C ARG A 261 35.71 -11.33 38.27
N ASP A 262 34.91 -11.73 39.24
CA ASP A 262 35.18 -11.44 40.66
C ASP A 262 36.48 -12.12 41.13
N ARG A 263 36.80 -13.31 40.61
CA ARG A 263 38.09 -13.98 40.80
C ARG A 263 39.27 -13.16 40.28
N ILE A 264 39.17 -12.57 39.09
CA ILE A 264 40.24 -11.76 38.47
C ILE A 264 40.41 -10.41 39.19
N PHE A 265 39.31 -9.78 39.61
CA PHE A 265 39.32 -8.49 40.28
C PHE A 265 39.44 -8.57 41.82
N PHE A 266 39.66 -9.76 42.38
CA PHE A 266 39.75 -10.01 43.83
C PHE A 266 38.52 -9.55 44.62
N ASN A 267 37.33 -9.61 44.01
CA ASN A 267 36.06 -9.37 44.67
C ASN A 267 35.50 -10.68 45.26
N THR A 268 34.75 -10.58 46.35
CA THR A 268 34.02 -11.73 46.91
C THR A 268 32.82 -12.07 46.01
N PRO A 269 32.72 -13.29 45.46
CA PRO A 269 31.56 -13.69 44.67
C PRO A 269 30.26 -13.64 45.50
N ARG A 270 29.15 -13.33 44.83
CA ARG A 270 27.81 -13.41 45.43
C ARG A 270 27.51 -14.85 45.86
N VAL A 271 26.94 -15.01 47.05
CA VAL A 271 26.60 -16.34 47.60
C VAL A 271 25.67 -17.10 46.66
N GLU A 272 24.70 -16.40 46.06
CA GLU A 272 23.73 -16.97 45.13
C GLU A 272 24.36 -17.48 43.83
N PHE A 273 25.57 -17.03 43.48
CA PHE A 273 26.26 -17.43 42.24
C PHE A 273 27.33 -18.49 42.47
N GLN A 274 27.61 -18.90 43.71
CA GLN A 274 28.70 -19.85 44.02
C GLN A 274 28.57 -21.20 43.31
N ASP A 275 27.34 -21.69 43.17
CA ASP A 275 27.03 -22.88 42.39
C ASP A 275 26.08 -22.51 41.24
N PRO A 276 26.59 -22.21 40.04
CA PRO A 276 25.76 -21.91 38.89
C PRO A 276 24.84 -23.07 38.45
N SER A 277 25.14 -24.32 38.84
CA SER A 277 24.39 -25.50 38.39
C SER A 277 22.99 -25.60 39.01
N VAL A 278 22.79 -24.98 40.18
CA VAL A 278 21.48 -24.94 40.86
C VAL A 278 20.60 -23.77 40.41
N LEU A 279 21.13 -22.84 39.60
CA LEU A 279 20.38 -21.70 39.10
C LEU A 279 19.46 -22.09 37.94
N GLY A 280 18.29 -21.46 37.85
CA GLY A 280 17.43 -21.56 36.67
C GLY A 280 17.96 -20.73 35.49
N LYS A 281 17.17 -20.60 34.42
CA LYS A 281 17.53 -19.78 33.25
C LYS A 281 17.49 -18.26 33.51
N GLY A 282 16.80 -17.83 34.57
CA GLY A 282 16.56 -16.41 34.86
C GLY A 282 15.56 -15.75 33.91
N THR A 283 15.52 -14.43 33.93
CA THR A 283 14.63 -13.61 33.09
C THR A 283 15.21 -13.42 31.70
N ASN A 284 14.52 -13.93 30.67
CA ASN A 284 14.79 -13.52 29.30
C ASN A 284 14.04 -12.22 28.98
N TRP A 285 14.73 -11.09 29.07
CA TRP A 285 14.11 -9.78 28.86
C TRP A 285 13.54 -9.58 27.46
N GLN A 286 14.05 -10.27 26.43
CA GLN A 286 13.46 -10.23 25.09
C GLN A 286 12.08 -10.90 25.07
N ASP A 287 11.89 -12.01 25.78
CA ASP A 287 10.58 -12.68 25.91
C ASP A 287 9.59 -11.85 26.73
N VAL A 288 10.08 -10.97 27.60
CA VAL A 288 9.24 -10.10 28.44
C VAL A 288 8.71 -8.90 27.64
N ILE A 289 9.55 -8.29 26.79
CA ILE A 289 9.18 -7.08 26.04
C ILE A 289 8.55 -7.37 24.69
N PHE A 290 8.74 -8.58 24.14
CA PHE A 290 8.16 -9.00 22.87
C PHE A 290 7.07 -10.06 23.06
N LYS A 291 6.08 -10.04 22.16
CA LYS A 291 4.99 -11.01 22.09
C LYS A 291 4.61 -11.27 20.65
N ASN A 292 3.93 -12.39 20.43
CA ASN A 292 3.22 -12.61 19.18
C ASN A 292 2.01 -11.66 19.13
N ALA A 293 1.87 -10.93 18.02
CA ALA A 293 0.91 -9.84 17.92
C ALA A 293 -0.01 -10.00 16.69
N PRO A 294 -1.34 -10.04 16.87
CA PRO A 294 -2.27 -10.16 15.77
C PRO A 294 -2.30 -8.90 14.89
N MET A 295 -2.60 -9.11 13.62
CA MET A 295 -2.82 -8.08 12.61
C MET A 295 -4.07 -8.42 11.81
N GLN A 296 -4.93 -7.44 11.59
CA GLN A 296 -6.22 -7.64 10.94
C GLN A 296 -6.54 -6.48 9.99
N ASN A 297 -7.19 -6.82 8.87
CA ASN A 297 -7.65 -5.86 7.89
C ASN A 297 -9.03 -6.24 7.37
N TYR A 298 -9.89 -5.25 7.21
CA TYR A 298 -11.20 -5.37 6.62
C TYR A 298 -11.43 -4.17 5.71
N ASN A 299 -11.75 -4.43 4.46
CA ASN A 299 -11.98 -3.39 3.47
C ASN A 299 -13.25 -3.74 2.68
N LEU A 300 -14.20 -2.82 2.64
CA LEU A 300 -15.42 -2.94 1.85
C LEU A 300 -15.46 -1.80 0.85
N SER A 301 -15.74 -2.12 -0.41
CA SER A 301 -15.94 -1.11 -1.44
C SER A 301 -17.12 -1.45 -2.33
N ILE A 302 -17.80 -0.41 -2.78
CA ILE A 302 -18.92 -0.46 -3.72
C ILE A 302 -18.58 0.51 -4.84
N SER A 303 -18.59 0.02 -6.08
CA SER A 303 -18.31 0.84 -7.25
C SER A 303 -19.28 0.54 -8.38
N GLY A 304 -19.56 1.51 -9.22
CA GLY A 304 -20.46 1.33 -10.36
C GLY A 304 -20.78 2.64 -11.03
N GLY A 305 -21.73 2.60 -11.95
CA GLY A 305 -22.18 3.81 -12.63
C GLY A 305 -22.81 3.56 -13.98
N ASP A 306 -23.32 4.62 -14.57
CA ASP A 306 -23.81 4.68 -15.93
C ASP A 306 -22.90 5.57 -16.80
N ALA A 307 -23.32 5.83 -18.04
CA ALA A 307 -22.55 6.64 -18.98
C ALA A 307 -22.30 8.10 -18.53
N ARG A 308 -23.12 8.60 -17.59
CA ARG A 308 -23.03 9.97 -17.05
C ARG A 308 -22.40 10.01 -15.67
N THR A 309 -22.72 9.07 -14.78
CA THR A 309 -22.24 9.11 -13.39
C THR A 309 -21.49 7.83 -13.05
N THR A 310 -20.29 7.97 -12.51
CA THR A 310 -19.52 6.87 -11.92
C THR A 310 -19.20 7.18 -10.47
N TYR A 311 -19.32 6.18 -9.61
CA TYR A 311 -19.07 6.32 -8.19
C TYR A 311 -18.23 5.16 -7.65
N LEU A 312 -17.50 5.45 -6.58
CA LEU A 312 -16.89 4.47 -5.70
C LEU A 312 -17.00 4.98 -4.27
N LEU A 313 -17.49 4.13 -3.38
CA LEU A 313 -17.49 4.32 -1.93
C LEU A 313 -16.71 3.16 -1.31
N SER A 314 -15.70 3.45 -0.51
CA SER A 314 -14.99 2.43 0.26
C SER A 314 -14.82 2.82 1.71
N GLY A 315 -14.73 1.80 2.56
CA GLY A 315 -14.46 1.92 3.98
C GLY A 315 -13.54 0.79 4.42
N GLY A 316 -12.56 1.11 5.25
CA GLY A 316 -11.57 0.15 5.72
C GLY A 316 -11.23 0.31 7.19
N TYR A 317 -10.96 -0.82 7.84
CA TYR A 317 -10.45 -0.90 9.20
C TYR A 317 -9.20 -1.78 9.21
N PHE A 318 -8.11 -1.21 9.69
CA PHE A 318 -6.84 -1.89 9.88
C PHE A 318 -6.43 -1.80 11.35
N ASN A 319 -6.01 -2.92 11.93
CA ASN A 319 -5.52 -3.00 13.29
C ASN A 319 -4.29 -3.91 13.34
N GLN A 320 -3.16 -3.32 13.68
CA GLN A 320 -1.88 -4.00 13.85
C GLN A 320 -1.42 -3.81 15.29
N GLU A 321 -1.48 -4.87 16.08
CA GLU A 321 -0.83 -4.88 17.38
C GLU A 321 0.68 -5.01 17.17
N GLY A 322 1.49 -4.28 17.95
CA GLY A 322 2.93 -4.38 17.85
C GLY A 322 3.48 -5.57 18.62
N ILE A 323 4.54 -6.18 18.08
CA ILE A 323 5.25 -7.26 18.78
C ILE A 323 5.89 -6.77 20.08
N ALA A 324 6.27 -5.49 20.16
CA ALA A 324 6.73 -4.91 21.41
C ALA A 324 5.52 -4.52 22.28
N VAL A 325 5.59 -4.79 23.58
CA VAL A 325 4.51 -4.44 24.52
C VAL A 325 4.19 -2.94 24.47
N LYS A 326 2.91 -2.59 24.64
CA LYS A 326 2.38 -1.21 24.53
C LYS A 326 2.76 -0.50 23.22
N SER A 327 2.75 -1.22 22.11
CA SER A 327 2.84 -0.63 20.77
C SER A 327 1.73 -1.15 19.86
N GLY A 328 1.32 -0.34 18.88
CA GLY A 328 0.26 -0.72 17.95
C GLY A 328 -0.20 0.41 17.06
N PHE A 329 -0.93 0.07 16.00
CA PHE A 329 -1.45 1.01 15.03
C PHE A 329 -2.86 0.60 14.60
N LYS A 330 -3.78 1.57 14.61
CA LYS A 330 -5.14 1.41 14.11
C LYS A 330 -5.43 2.49 13.08
N ARG A 331 -6.10 2.10 11.99
CA ARG A 331 -6.57 3.02 10.96
C ARG A 331 -8.01 2.70 10.61
N LEU A 332 -8.85 3.73 10.61
CA LEU A 332 -10.18 3.73 10.02
C LEU A 332 -10.15 4.70 8.85
N ASN A 333 -10.55 4.27 7.65
CA ASN A 333 -10.60 5.13 6.48
C ASN A 333 -11.95 5.01 5.77
N THR A 334 -12.40 6.11 5.19
CA THR A 334 -13.57 6.18 4.32
C THR A 334 -13.19 7.01 3.10
N ARG A 335 -13.60 6.55 1.93
CA ARG A 335 -13.29 7.22 0.65
C ARG A 335 -14.51 7.28 -0.24
N LEU A 336 -14.72 8.44 -0.85
CA LEU A 336 -15.73 8.71 -1.86
C LEU A 336 -15.03 9.21 -3.12
N SER A 337 -15.31 8.57 -4.25
CA SER A 337 -14.98 9.08 -5.59
C SER A 337 -16.27 9.18 -6.38
N LEU A 338 -16.55 10.37 -6.91
CA LEU A 338 -17.73 10.64 -7.71
C LEU A 338 -17.33 11.46 -8.93
N GLU A 339 -17.72 11.01 -10.11
CA GLU A 339 -17.58 11.77 -11.35
C GLU A 339 -18.93 11.79 -12.07
N ASN A 340 -19.34 12.97 -12.54
CA ASN A 340 -20.60 13.17 -13.24
C ASN A 340 -20.39 14.04 -14.49
N LYS A 341 -20.84 13.54 -15.64
CA LYS A 341 -21.01 14.30 -16.89
C LYS A 341 -22.37 15.01 -16.83
N ALA A 342 -22.38 16.16 -16.16
CA ALA A 342 -23.58 16.98 -15.98
C ALA A 342 -24.17 17.35 -17.34
N THR A 343 -23.31 17.70 -18.30
CA THR A 343 -23.66 17.93 -19.70
C THR A 343 -22.61 17.29 -20.62
N ASN A 344 -22.75 17.44 -21.94
CA ASN A 344 -21.72 16.99 -22.89
C ASN A 344 -20.45 17.87 -22.85
N TRP A 345 -20.55 19.07 -22.28
CA TRP A 345 -19.45 20.04 -22.19
C TRP A 345 -18.95 20.24 -20.76
N LEU A 346 -19.68 19.77 -19.75
CA LEU A 346 -19.32 19.92 -18.34
C LEU A 346 -19.23 18.56 -17.66
N LYS A 347 -18.05 18.25 -17.14
CA LYS A 347 -17.83 17.15 -16.20
C LYS A 347 -17.41 17.73 -14.86
N ILE A 348 -18.05 17.28 -13.79
CA ILE A 348 -17.67 17.61 -12.42
C ILE A 348 -17.27 16.32 -11.69
N GLY A 349 -16.37 16.43 -10.73
CA GLY A 349 -16.00 15.29 -9.92
C GLY A 349 -15.33 15.67 -8.62
N THR A 350 -15.31 14.72 -7.70
CA THR A 350 -14.64 14.85 -6.41
C THR A 350 -14.05 13.51 -5.99
N ASN A 351 -12.88 13.59 -5.35
CA ASN A 351 -12.31 12.48 -4.59
C ASN A 351 -12.12 12.99 -3.16
N LEU A 352 -12.79 12.38 -2.19
CA LEU A 352 -12.75 12.76 -0.79
C LEU A 352 -12.33 11.55 0.04
N GLN A 353 -11.39 11.76 0.96
CA GLN A 353 -10.89 10.76 1.87
C GLN A 353 -10.92 11.31 3.29
N VAL A 354 -11.41 10.50 4.22
CA VAL A 354 -11.44 10.78 5.65
C VAL A 354 -10.77 9.61 6.35
N THR A 355 -9.71 9.88 7.08
CA THR A 355 -8.98 8.85 7.81
C THR A 355 -8.82 9.26 9.27
N ARG A 356 -8.92 8.29 10.17
CA ARG A 356 -8.47 8.42 11.56
C ARG A 356 -7.44 7.35 11.88
N THR A 357 -6.28 7.74 12.38
CA THR A 357 -5.27 6.83 12.94
C THR A 357 -5.16 6.99 14.44
N ASN A 358 -4.86 5.88 15.12
CA ASN A 358 -4.46 5.84 16.51
C ASN A 358 -3.21 4.98 16.62
N GLU A 359 -2.13 5.59 17.10
CA GLU A 359 -0.79 5.03 17.14
C GLU A 359 -0.36 4.99 18.60
N GLN A 360 -0.04 3.79 19.09
CA GLN A 360 0.55 3.60 20.39
C GLN A 360 2.05 3.38 20.20
N ILE A 361 2.84 4.33 20.70
CA ILE A 361 4.29 4.37 20.49
C ILE A 361 4.95 3.88 21.78
N ASN A 362 5.69 2.79 21.70
CA ASN A 362 6.54 2.38 22.81
C ASN A 362 7.84 3.19 22.77
N ASN A 363 8.22 3.78 23.91
CA ASN A 363 9.50 4.45 24.24
C ASN A 363 10.37 4.93 23.04
N GLN A 364 10.49 6.25 22.89
CA GLN A 364 10.80 6.95 21.63
C GLN A 364 12.22 6.76 21.05
N ASP A 365 13.19 6.25 21.81
CA ASP A 365 14.62 6.34 21.42
C ASP A 365 15.32 4.99 21.16
N GLY A 366 14.59 3.89 20.92
CA GLY A 366 15.21 2.58 20.63
C GLY A 366 15.98 1.95 21.81
N ASN A 367 16.04 2.65 22.94
CA ASN A 367 16.71 2.22 24.15
C ASN A 367 16.01 1.03 24.81
N LEU A 368 14.72 0.78 24.56
CA LEU A 368 14.01 -0.36 25.18
C LEU A 368 14.65 -1.71 24.84
N ILE A 369 15.01 -1.91 23.56
CA ILE A 369 15.65 -3.15 23.10
C ILE A 369 17.07 -3.24 23.66
N GLN A 370 17.82 -2.13 23.63
CA GLN A 370 19.18 -2.07 24.19
C GLN A 370 19.17 -2.34 25.70
N LEU A 371 18.20 -1.77 26.41
CA LEU A 371 17.98 -1.95 27.84
C LEU A 371 17.66 -3.40 28.16
N ALA A 372 16.77 -4.04 27.39
CA ALA A 372 16.45 -5.46 27.55
C ALA A 372 17.66 -6.38 27.32
N ILE A 373 18.49 -6.10 26.32
CA ILE A 373 19.69 -6.92 26.03
C ILE A 373 20.79 -6.73 27.09
N ARG A 374 20.89 -5.55 27.68
CA ARG A 374 21.89 -5.25 28.72
C ARG A 374 21.43 -5.62 30.12
N GLN A 375 20.14 -5.79 30.34
CA GLN A 375 19.59 -6.08 31.66
C GLN A 375 19.98 -7.47 32.13
N SER A 376 20.30 -7.57 33.41
CA SER A 376 20.80 -8.83 33.96
C SER A 376 19.67 -9.87 34.13
N PRO A 377 19.96 -11.15 33.87
CA PRO A 377 18.94 -12.21 33.93
C PRO A 377 18.56 -12.61 35.37
N ASP A 378 19.27 -12.12 36.39
CA ASP A 378 18.98 -12.34 37.81
C ASP A 378 17.88 -11.42 38.36
N ILE A 379 17.51 -10.35 37.64
CA ILE A 379 16.43 -9.45 38.01
C ILE A 379 15.10 -9.97 37.45
N ALA A 380 14.08 -10.08 38.31
CA ALA A 380 12.73 -10.45 37.88
C ALA A 380 12.07 -9.29 37.11
N ALA A 381 11.31 -9.61 36.06
CA ALA A 381 10.51 -8.59 35.36
C ALA A 381 9.44 -7.96 36.27
N VAL A 382 8.81 -8.79 37.11
CA VAL A 382 7.83 -8.40 38.13
C VAL A 382 8.14 -9.23 39.38
N ASN A 383 8.26 -8.57 40.53
CA ASN A 383 8.48 -9.21 41.82
C ASN A 383 7.20 -9.93 42.31
N PRO A 384 7.29 -10.86 43.28
CA PRO A 384 6.12 -11.56 43.81
C PRO A 384 5.04 -10.64 44.42
N ASP A 385 5.41 -9.44 44.88
CA ASP A 385 4.50 -8.43 45.42
C ASP A 385 3.82 -7.57 44.34
N GLY A 386 4.14 -7.79 43.06
CA GLY A 386 3.61 -7.05 41.92
C GLY A 386 4.40 -5.79 41.56
N SER A 387 5.44 -5.41 42.31
CA SER A 387 6.33 -4.32 41.96
C SER A 387 7.27 -4.70 40.81
N PHE A 388 7.80 -3.72 40.06
CA PHE A 388 8.79 -4.00 39.03
C PHE A 388 10.14 -4.31 39.66
N GLY A 389 10.76 -5.43 39.25
CA GLY A 389 12.09 -5.78 39.74
C GLY A 389 13.13 -4.76 39.30
N GLY A 390 14.01 -4.40 40.24
CA GLY A 390 15.15 -3.52 40.02
C GLY A 390 16.36 -4.09 40.75
N PRO A 391 17.58 -3.63 40.44
CA PRO A 391 18.78 -4.12 41.10
C PRO A 391 18.77 -3.74 42.59
N SER A 392 19.43 -4.58 43.39
CA SER A 392 19.56 -4.41 44.84
C SER A 392 20.65 -3.42 45.26
N SER A 393 21.44 -2.88 44.31
CA SER A 393 22.53 -1.92 44.55
C SER A 393 22.31 -0.62 43.78
N SER A 394 22.82 0.50 44.30
CA SER A 394 22.66 1.84 43.74
C SER A 394 23.60 2.20 42.58
N GLU A 395 24.60 1.37 42.25
CA GLU A 395 25.55 1.64 41.16
C GLU A 395 25.15 0.95 39.85
N PHE A 396 25.15 1.71 38.74
CA PHE A 396 24.89 1.25 37.36
C PHE A 396 23.55 0.52 37.16
N VAL A 397 22.48 1.06 37.73
CA VAL A 397 21.12 0.50 37.67
C VAL A 397 20.50 0.72 36.29
N LEU A 398 20.27 -0.37 35.56
CA LEU A 398 19.38 -0.37 34.41
C LEU A 398 17.93 -0.46 34.91
N SER A 399 17.10 0.50 34.50
CA SER A 399 15.66 0.47 34.77
C SER A 399 15.02 -0.78 34.21
N ASN A 400 13.92 -1.22 34.81
CA ASN A 400 13.14 -2.34 34.31
C ASN A 400 12.50 -1.98 32.94
N PRO A 401 12.93 -2.58 31.82
CA PRO A 401 12.41 -2.22 30.49
C PRO A 401 10.90 -2.48 30.35
N TYR A 402 10.41 -3.54 30.99
CA TYR A 402 8.99 -3.88 31.01
C TYR A 402 8.18 -2.85 31.80
N GLY A 403 8.66 -2.49 32.99
CA GLY A 403 8.04 -1.46 33.84
C GLY A 403 8.00 -0.10 33.17
N LEU A 404 9.11 0.35 32.59
CA LEU A 404 9.16 1.62 31.84
C LEU A 404 8.10 1.67 30.75
N THR A 405 7.94 0.58 30.00
CA THR A 405 6.99 0.52 28.89
C THR A 405 5.53 0.54 29.36
N LEU A 406 5.23 -0.12 30.49
CA LEU A 406 3.88 -0.15 31.05
C LEU A 406 3.48 1.15 31.74
N LEU A 407 4.44 1.87 32.33
CA LEU A 407 4.21 3.08 33.10
C LEU A 407 4.21 4.34 32.23
N SER A 408 4.90 4.31 31.08
CA SER A 408 4.81 5.38 30.10
C SER A 408 3.54 5.27 29.25
N THR A 409 2.93 6.41 28.92
CA THR A 409 1.90 6.48 27.88
C THR A 409 2.39 7.40 26.77
N ASN A 410 2.23 6.96 25.53
CA ASN A 410 2.47 7.79 24.35
C ASN A 410 1.52 7.34 23.26
N GLU A 411 0.42 8.09 23.14
CA GLU A 411 -0.64 7.83 22.18
C GLU A 411 -0.77 9.03 21.24
N ARG A 412 -0.74 8.76 19.95
CA ARG A 412 -0.94 9.75 18.90
C ARG A 412 -2.21 9.42 18.15
N GLN A 413 -3.14 10.35 18.15
CA GLN A 413 -4.36 10.29 17.35
C GLN A 413 -4.29 11.33 16.25
N ARG A 414 -4.64 10.94 15.04
CA ARG A 414 -4.69 11.84 13.90
C ARG A 414 -5.98 11.62 13.13
N SER A 415 -6.68 12.70 12.80
CA SER A 415 -7.82 12.70 11.90
C SER A 415 -7.48 13.59 10.72
N GLN A 416 -7.62 13.06 9.51
CA GLN A 416 -7.22 13.73 8.29
C GLN A 416 -8.36 13.68 7.29
N ILE A 417 -8.62 14.82 6.64
CA ILE A 417 -9.57 14.96 5.55
C ILE A 417 -8.81 15.55 4.38
N TYR A 418 -8.78 14.84 3.26
CA TYR A 418 -8.12 15.32 2.06
C TYR A 418 -8.87 14.90 0.82
N GLY A 419 -8.69 15.67 -0.24
CA GLY A 419 -9.40 15.44 -1.47
C GLY A 419 -9.36 16.60 -2.43
N ASN A 420 -10.06 16.44 -3.53
CA ASN A 420 -10.25 17.47 -4.54
C ASN A 420 -11.69 17.59 -5.00
N LEU A 421 -11.99 18.75 -5.55
CA LEU A 421 -13.16 19.06 -6.35
C LEU A 421 -12.67 19.62 -7.67
N PHE A 422 -13.17 19.09 -8.79
CA PHE A 422 -12.78 19.57 -10.11
C PHE A 422 -13.97 19.72 -11.05
N ALA A 423 -13.80 20.60 -12.03
CA ALA A 423 -14.69 20.79 -13.16
C ALA A 423 -13.88 20.86 -14.46
N ASP A 424 -14.16 19.94 -15.38
CA ASP A 424 -13.63 19.93 -16.74
C ASP A 424 -14.69 20.55 -17.68
N ILE A 425 -14.35 21.67 -18.31
CA ILE A 425 -15.21 22.44 -19.22
C ILE A 425 -14.66 22.31 -20.64
N THR A 426 -15.40 21.62 -21.50
CA THR A 426 -15.09 21.45 -22.93
C THR A 426 -15.83 22.49 -23.75
N PHE A 427 -15.17 23.60 -24.07
CA PHE A 427 -15.79 24.74 -24.77
C PHE A 427 -15.54 24.74 -26.29
N LEU A 428 -14.49 24.05 -26.76
CA LEU A 428 -14.22 23.79 -28.17
C LEU A 428 -13.82 22.32 -28.35
N LYS A 429 -13.92 21.81 -29.59
CA LYS A 429 -13.40 20.50 -29.93
C LYS A 429 -11.90 20.48 -29.61
N ASP A 430 -11.48 19.51 -28.79
CA ASP A 430 -10.10 19.30 -28.33
C ASP A 430 -9.57 20.30 -27.27
N PHE A 431 -10.40 21.23 -26.76
CA PHE A 431 -10.01 22.13 -25.68
C PHE A 431 -10.81 21.86 -24.40
N VAL A 432 -10.10 21.51 -23.33
CA VAL A 432 -10.67 21.28 -21.99
C VAL A 432 -10.01 22.23 -21.00
N LEU A 433 -10.82 23.09 -20.37
CA LEU A 433 -10.39 23.87 -19.21
C LEU A 433 -10.70 23.06 -17.94
N ARG A 434 -9.67 22.68 -17.20
CA ARG A 434 -9.80 22.03 -15.89
C ARG A 434 -9.60 23.05 -14.78
N ASN A 435 -10.63 23.22 -13.95
CA ASN A 435 -10.52 23.94 -12.68
C ASN A 435 -10.54 22.92 -11.55
N GLU A 436 -9.56 22.97 -10.66
CA GLU A 436 -9.43 22.01 -9.56
C GLU A 436 -9.06 22.74 -8.27
N TYR A 437 -9.76 22.38 -7.18
CA TYR A 437 -9.43 22.79 -5.83
C TYR A 437 -9.11 21.53 -5.02
N ALA A 438 -7.89 21.47 -4.50
CA ALA A 438 -7.39 20.36 -3.70
C ALA A 438 -7.03 20.86 -2.30
N GLY A 439 -7.32 20.06 -1.29
CA GLY A 439 -7.08 20.39 0.10
C GLY A 439 -6.69 19.17 0.92
N ASN A 440 -5.87 19.40 1.93
CA ASN A 440 -5.51 18.43 2.94
C ASN A 440 -5.55 19.12 4.30
N TYR A 441 -6.35 18.58 5.22
CA TYR A 441 -6.51 19.12 6.53
C TYR A 441 -6.36 18.02 7.58
N GLU A 442 -5.45 18.24 8.50
CA GLU A 442 -5.05 17.26 9.52
C GLU A 442 -5.23 17.85 10.91
N PHE A 443 -5.81 17.06 11.81
CA PHE A 443 -5.91 17.34 13.22
C PHE A 443 -5.26 16.22 14.00
N GLY A 444 -4.34 16.56 14.89
CA GLY A 444 -3.66 15.62 15.76
C GLY A 444 -3.90 15.90 17.23
N ASN A 445 -3.87 14.85 18.05
CA ASN A 445 -3.68 14.96 19.48
C ASN A 445 -2.60 13.96 19.91
N ILE A 446 -1.69 14.38 20.78
CA ILE A 446 -0.66 13.54 21.37
C ILE A 446 -0.85 13.56 22.88
N VAL A 447 -1.03 12.38 23.47
CA VAL A 447 -1.09 12.19 24.91
C VAL A 447 0.17 11.48 25.35
N GLN A 448 1.00 12.19 26.12
CA GLN A 448 2.23 11.64 26.67
C GLN A 448 2.20 11.73 28.20
N PHE A 449 2.59 10.62 28.84
CA PHE A 449 2.81 10.55 30.28
C PHE A 449 4.14 9.85 30.53
N THR A 450 5.03 10.54 31.24
CA THR A 450 6.32 10.01 31.70
C THR A 450 6.33 10.10 33.22
N PRO A 451 6.42 8.97 33.94
CA PRO A 451 6.53 9.00 35.39
C PRO A 451 7.86 9.63 35.82
N THR A 452 7.83 10.49 36.83
CA THR A 452 9.01 11.00 37.53
C THR A 452 9.23 10.20 38.81
N TYR A 453 10.46 9.73 39.04
CA TYR A 453 10.86 8.96 40.23
C TYR A 453 11.82 9.75 41.10
#